data_AF-A0A136A5Y6-F1
#
_entry.id   AF-A0A136A5Y6-F1
#
_cell.length_a   1.000
_cell.length_b   1.000
_cell.length_c   1.000
_cell.angle_alpha   90.00
_cell.angle_beta   90.00
_cell.angle_gamma   90.00
#
_symmetry.space_group_name_H-M   'P 1'
#
loop_
_entity.id
_entity.type
_entity.pdbx_description
1 polymer ?
#
loop_
_entity_poly.entity_id
_entity_poly.type
_entity_poly.pdbx_seq_one_letter_code
_entity_poly.pdbx_strand_id
1 'polypeptide(L)'
;MDIASGHFKQTFVMPEVRFNQRGKIAGSARLQRNELRFNPVLMKDNLDLFISDVVPHEVCHLLAYSLYGRVKPHGKEWQGLMSEVFGRKPQTYHMMDVTKVAGQKFTYKCQCGPIQLSIRRHNKVIRKVQQYRCLKCGSQLIAA
;
A
#
# COMPACT_ATOMS: atom_id res chain seq x y z
N MET A 1 5.10 6.50 17.88
CA MET A 1 4.59 7.84 18.21
C MET A 1 5.50 8.56 19.20
N ASP A 2 6.16 7.86 20.12
CA ASP A 2 7.03 8.47 21.12
C ASP A 2 8.17 9.31 20.54
N ILE A 3 8.82 8.82 19.47
CA ILE A 3 9.85 9.59 18.73
C ILE A 3 9.31 10.94 18.27
N ALA A 4 8.14 10.95 17.63
CA ALA A 4 7.48 12.18 17.19
C ALA A 4 7.03 13.05 18.37
N SER A 5 6.54 12.42 19.44
CA SER A 5 6.08 13.14 20.63
C SER A 5 7.23 13.89 21.30
N GLY A 6 8.40 13.26 21.41
CA GLY A 6 9.62 13.88 21.90
C GLY A 6 10.10 15.01 20.98
N HIS A 7 10.10 14.78 19.66
CA HIS A 7 10.53 15.77 18.67
C HIS A 7 9.67 17.05 18.71
N PHE A 8 8.35 16.91 18.73
CA PHE A 8 7.42 18.03 18.71
C PHE A 8 7.02 18.55 20.10
N LYS A 9 7.50 17.92 21.18
CA LYS A 9 7.11 18.21 22.57
C LYS A 9 5.58 18.25 22.76
N GLN A 10 4.87 17.35 22.10
CA GLN A 10 3.42 17.19 22.19
C GLN A 10 3.06 15.71 22.22
N THR A 11 1.89 15.36 22.74
CA THR A 11 1.45 13.96 22.79
C THR A 11 0.66 13.61 21.54
N PHE A 12 1.02 12.52 20.87
CA PHE A 12 0.23 11.95 19.78
C PHE A 12 -0.54 10.71 20.23
N VAL A 13 -1.79 10.60 19.78
CA VAL A 13 -2.63 9.42 20.07
C VAL A 13 -2.05 8.19 19.39
N MET A 14 -1.84 7.11 20.16
CA MET A 14 -1.38 5.84 19.61
C MET A 14 -2.40 5.27 18.62
N PRO A 15 -1.96 4.85 17.42
CA PRO A 15 -2.88 4.31 16.43
C PRO A 15 -3.29 2.88 16.78
N GLU A 16 -4.49 2.49 16.35
CA GLU A 16 -4.84 1.07 16.31
C GLU A 16 -3.97 0.37 15.26
N VAL A 17 -3.32 -0.73 15.63
CA VAL A 17 -2.47 -1.51 14.71
C VAL A 17 -3.14 -2.83 14.38
N ARG A 18 -3.30 -3.12 13.08
CA ARG A 18 -3.86 -4.38 12.60
C ARG A 18 -2.95 -5.08 11.60
N PHE A 19 -2.87 -6.40 11.70
CA PHE A 19 -2.11 -7.23 10.76
C PHE A 19 -3.04 -7.92 9.75
N ASN A 20 -3.88 -7.13 9.08
CA ASN A 20 -4.90 -7.63 8.16
C ASN A 20 -4.80 -7.07 6.73
N GLN A 21 -3.68 -6.40 6.40
CA GLN A 21 -3.43 -5.95 5.04
C GLN A 21 -3.19 -7.16 4.13
N ARG A 22 -3.77 -7.13 2.92
CA ARG A 22 -3.72 -8.25 1.96
C ARG A 22 -3.11 -7.82 0.63
N GLY A 23 -2.69 -8.82 -0.15
CA GLY A 23 -2.08 -8.62 -1.47
C GLY A 23 -0.66 -8.05 -1.35
N LYS A 24 -0.23 -7.28 -2.35
CA LYS A 24 1.16 -6.80 -2.45
C LYS A 24 1.47 -5.53 -1.66
N ILE A 25 0.51 -5.00 -0.92
CA ILE A 25 0.67 -3.77 -0.13
C ILE A 25 1.28 -4.18 1.23
N ALA A 26 2.38 -3.55 1.61
CA ALA A 26 3.09 -3.82 2.87
C ALA A 26 2.41 -3.15 4.07
N GLY A 27 2.07 -1.86 3.93
CA GLY A 27 1.44 -1.03 4.96
C GLY A 27 0.34 -0.14 4.38
N SER A 28 -0.55 0.36 5.24
CA SER A 28 -1.44 1.47 4.92
C SER A 28 -1.91 2.19 6.18
N ALA A 29 -2.04 3.51 6.11
CA ALA A 29 -2.67 4.34 7.13
C ALA A 29 -4.15 4.69 6.81
N ARG A 30 -5.01 4.64 7.83
CA ARG A 30 -6.38 5.14 7.80
C ARG A 30 -6.47 6.39 8.66
N LEU A 31 -6.31 7.54 8.01
CA LEU A 31 -6.15 8.85 8.65
C LEU A 31 -7.26 9.17 9.66
N GLN A 32 -8.54 9.09 9.25
CA GLN A 32 -9.66 9.47 10.13
C GLN A 32 -9.89 8.51 11.31
N ARG A 33 -9.39 7.27 11.20
CA ARG A 33 -9.55 6.24 12.23
C ARG A 33 -8.31 6.12 13.12
N ASN A 34 -7.26 6.88 12.84
CA ASN A 34 -5.94 6.70 13.43
C ASN A 34 -5.52 5.22 13.46
N GLU A 35 -5.59 4.53 12.32
CA GLU A 35 -5.34 3.09 12.23
C GLU A 35 -4.23 2.79 11.22
N LEU A 36 -3.32 1.89 11.59
CA LEU A 36 -2.28 1.33 10.73
C LEU A 36 -2.61 -0.13 10.41
N ARG A 37 -2.43 -0.51 9.15
CA ARG A 37 -2.59 -1.90 8.70
C ARG A 37 -1.32 -2.40 8.06
N PHE A 38 -0.82 -3.55 8.52
CA PHE A 38 0.36 -4.19 7.97
C PHE A 38 0.03 -5.57 7.41
N ASN A 39 0.84 -5.99 6.44
CA ASN A 39 0.70 -7.29 5.81
C ASN A 39 1.54 -8.30 6.59
N PRO A 40 0.90 -9.26 7.29
CA PRO A 40 1.63 -10.17 8.18
C PRO A 40 2.59 -11.09 7.43
N VAL A 41 2.27 -11.46 6.18
CA VAL A 41 3.12 -12.36 5.38
C VAL A 41 4.38 -11.62 4.93
N LEU A 42 4.23 -10.40 4.40
CA LEU A 42 5.39 -9.60 4.00
C LEU A 42 6.24 -9.19 5.20
N MET A 43 5.61 -8.85 6.33
CA MET A 43 6.32 -8.48 7.55
C MET A 43 7.14 -9.64 8.10
N LYS A 44 6.58 -10.85 8.13
CA LYS A 44 7.29 -12.05 8.60
C LYS A 44 8.60 -12.27 7.83
N ASP A 45 8.61 -12.00 6.54
CA ASP A 45 9.77 -12.21 5.67
C ASP A 45 10.73 -11.01 5.64
N ASN A 46 10.33 -9.83 6.14
CA ASN A 46 11.06 -8.56 5.96
C ASN A 46 11.00 -7.68 7.21
N LEU A 47 11.14 -8.26 8.40
CA LEU A 47 10.89 -7.56 9.67
C LEU A 47 11.72 -6.27 9.82
N ASP A 48 13.01 -6.33 9.52
CA ASP A 48 13.92 -5.18 9.64
C ASP A 48 13.46 -4.02 8.75
N LEU A 49 13.13 -4.31 7.49
CA LEU A 49 12.62 -3.33 6.53
C LEU A 49 11.28 -2.74 6.98
N PHE A 50 10.42 -3.54 7.64
CA PHE A 50 9.19 -3.03 8.20
C PHE A 50 9.45 -2.03 9.32
N ILE A 51 10.34 -2.37 10.25
CA ILE A 51 10.69 -1.50 11.38
C ILE A 51 11.39 -0.23 10.89
N SER A 52 12.35 -0.35 9.96
CA SER A 52 13.16 0.77 9.50
C SER A 52 12.45 1.70 8.54
N ASP A 53 11.51 1.20 7.72
CA ASP A 53 10.94 1.98 6.63
C ASP A 53 9.42 1.93 6.55
N VAL A 54 8.80 0.75 6.56
CA VAL A 54 7.33 0.65 6.35
C VAL A 54 6.54 1.27 7.51
N VAL A 55 6.94 1.00 8.76
CA VAL A 55 6.27 1.56 9.94
C VAL A 55 6.44 3.08 9.99
N PRO A 56 7.66 3.65 9.87
CA PRO A 56 7.84 5.10 9.74
C PRO A 56 7.02 5.71 8.60
N HIS A 57 7.00 5.07 7.42
CA HIS A 57 6.23 5.53 6.26
C HIS A 57 4.75 5.73 6.61
N GLU A 58 4.13 4.71 7.19
CA GLU A 58 2.70 4.75 7.52
C GLU A 58 2.41 5.68 8.71
N VAL A 59 3.30 5.72 9.71
CA VAL A 59 3.20 6.67 10.83
C VAL A 59 3.27 8.11 10.34
N CYS A 60 4.15 8.42 9.39
CA CYS A 60 4.26 9.76 8.80
C CYS A 60 2.96 10.21 8.12
N HIS A 61 2.16 9.30 7.55
CA HIS A 61 0.84 9.67 7.03
C HIS A 61 -0.11 10.11 8.14
N LEU A 62 -0.14 9.40 9.27
CA LEU A 62 -0.96 9.77 10.42
C LEU A 62 -0.49 11.09 11.06
N LEU A 63 0.82 11.25 11.25
CA LEU A 63 1.41 12.48 11.80
C LEU A 63 1.15 13.68 10.88
N ALA A 64 1.35 13.53 9.56
CA ALA A 64 1.08 14.60 8.61
C ALA A 64 -0.39 15.04 8.68
N TYR A 65 -1.31 14.08 8.80
CA TYR A 65 -2.73 14.38 8.97
C TYR A 65 -3.03 15.06 10.31
N SER A 66 -2.43 14.60 11.41
CA SER A 66 -2.62 15.17 12.74
C SER A 66 -2.08 16.60 12.85
N LEU A 67 -0.97 16.91 12.19
CA LEU A 67 -0.28 18.20 12.27
C LEU A 67 -0.83 19.22 11.28
N TYR A 68 -1.16 18.78 10.07
CA TYR A 68 -1.42 19.68 8.93
C TYR A 68 -2.79 19.44 8.28
N GLY A 69 -3.57 18.48 8.77
CA GLY A 69 -4.85 18.10 8.16
C GLY A 69 -4.66 17.45 6.79
N ARG A 70 -5.53 17.81 5.83
CA ARG A 70 -5.51 17.19 4.51
C ARG A 70 -4.42 17.79 3.63
N VAL A 71 -3.30 17.08 3.53
CA VAL A 71 -2.17 17.43 2.66
C VAL A 71 -1.97 16.44 1.51
N LYS A 72 -1.09 16.78 0.56
CA LYS A 72 -0.73 15.88 -0.54
C LYS A 72 -0.06 14.62 0.02
N PRO A 73 -0.49 13.40 -0.39
CA PRO A 73 0.21 12.17 -0.01
C PRO A 73 1.69 12.25 -0.42
N HIS A 74 2.58 11.92 0.52
CA HIS A 74 4.03 12.01 0.32
C HIS A 74 4.54 13.41 -0.09
N GLY A 75 3.79 14.47 0.27
CA GLY A 75 4.16 15.87 0.09
C GLY A 75 5.24 16.35 1.06
N LYS A 76 5.57 17.65 1.03
CA LYS A 76 6.68 18.24 1.82
C LYS A 76 6.57 17.93 3.31
N GLU A 77 5.36 17.94 3.86
CA GLU A 77 5.08 17.64 5.27
C GLU A 77 5.46 16.21 5.62
N TRP A 78 5.03 15.25 4.79
CA TRP A 78 5.36 13.84 4.97
C TRP A 78 6.86 13.58 4.77
N GLN A 79 7.48 14.24 3.79
CA GLN A 79 8.92 14.09 3.50
C GLN A 79 9.79 14.65 4.63
N GLY A 80 9.39 15.80 5.20
CA GLY A 80 10.00 16.39 6.38
C GLY A 80 9.91 15.44 7.57
N LEU A 81 8.73 14.90 7.85
CA LEU A 81 8.56 13.91 8.94
C LEU A 81 9.46 12.68 8.75
N MET A 82 9.51 12.10 7.55
CA MET A 82 10.39 10.96 7.27
C MET A 82 11.86 11.28 7.58
N SER A 83 12.32 12.45 7.15
CA SER A 83 13.75 12.81 7.21
C SER A 83 14.15 13.33 8.59
N GLU A 84 13.38 14.27 9.15
CA GLU A 84 13.70 15.03 10.35
C GLU A 84 13.28 14.31 11.64
N VAL A 85 12.19 13.54 11.60
CA VAL A 85 11.69 12.82 12.78
C VAL A 85 12.20 11.39 12.81
N PHE A 86 12.22 10.70 11.66
CA PHE A 86 12.61 9.29 11.59
C PHE A 86 13.99 9.05 10.99
N GLY A 87 14.70 10.09 10.52
CA GLY A 87 16.04 9.92 9.93
C GLY A 87 16.05 9.04 8.67
N ARG A 88 14.91 8.91 7.98
CA ARG A 88 14.74 8.06 6.80
C ARG A 88 14.63 8.91 5.54
N LYS A 89 15.22 8.41 4.44
CA LYS A 89 14.98 8.98 3.12
C LYS A 89 13.47 8.84 2.80
N PRO A 90 12.82 9.88 2.27
CA PRO A 90 11.38 9.84 1.97
C PRO A 90 11.07 9.03 0.71
N GLN A 91 11.39 7.73 0.74
CA GLN A 91 11.09 6.80 -0.33
C GLN A 91 9.63 6.34 -0.24
N THR A 92 8.95 6.36 -1.38
CA THR A 92 7.53 6.01 -1.48
C THR A 92 7.29 4.57 -1.92
N TYR A 93 8.36 3.83 -2.21
CA TYR A 93 8.33 2.44 -2.64
C TYR A 93 9.30 1.59 -1.83
N HIS A 94 8.96 0.30 -1.72
CA HIS A 94 9.79 -0.72 -1.12
C HIS A 94 9.85 -1.91 -2.07
N MET A 95 11.02 -2.52 -2.20
CA MET A 95 11.20 -3.74 -2.97
C MET A 95 11.23 -4.92 -2.00
N MET A 96 10.29 -5.84 -2.17
CA MET A 96 10.19 -7.08 -1.39
C MET A 96 9.80 -8.22 -2.34
N ASP A 97 10.15 -9.45 -1.97
CA ASP A 97 9.52 -10.61 -2.60
C ASP A 97 8.02 -10.64 -2.22
N VAL A 98 7.16 -10.64 -3.25
CA VAL A 98 5.71 -10.63 -3.12
C VAL A 98 5.07 -11.92 -3.65
N THR A 99 5.85 -12.95 -3.93
CA THR A 99 5.37 -14.24 -4.46
C THR A 99 4.32 -14.87 -3.53
N LYS A 100 4.58 -14.93 -2.22
CA LYS A 100 3.66 -15.51 -1.21
C LYS A 100 2.32 -14.77 -1.08
N VAL A 101 2.27 -13.51 -1.49
CA VAL A 101 1.07 -12.66 -1.44
C VAL A 101 0.55 -12.30 -2.83
N ALA A 102 1.10 -12.94 -3.87
CA ALA A 102 0.65 -12.76 -5.23
C ALA A 102 -0.79 -13.28 -5.35
N GLY A 103 -1.73 -12.36 -5.56
CA GLY A 103 -3.11 -12.74 -5.77
C GLY A 103 -3.28 -13.59 -7.03
N GLN A 104 -4.30 -14.45 -7.01
CA GLN A 104 -4.66 -15.31 -8.13
C GLN A 104 -4.78 -14.53 -9.44
N LYS A 105 -4.28 -15.15 -10.50
CA LYS A 105 -4.42 -14.71 -11.88
C LYS A 105 -5.46 -15.57 -12.58
N PHE A 106 -6.22 -14.94 -13.46
CA PHE A 106 -7.28 -15.57 -14.22
C PHE A 106 -6.94 -15.46 -15.69
N THR A 107 -6.88 -16.61 -16.37
CA THR A 107 -6.57 -16.67 -17.80
C THR A 107 -7.76 -16.20 -18.61
N TYR A 108 -7.49 -15.34 -19.60
CA TYR A 108 -8.44 -14.89 -20.60
C TYR A 108 -7.91 -15.26 -21.98
N LYS A 109 -8.81 -15.70 -22.86
CA LYS A 109 -8.55 -16.05 -24.25
C LYS A 109 -8.52 -14.78 -25.11
N CYS A 110 -7.53 -14.74 -25.99
CA CYS A 110 -7.39 -13.77 -27.06
C CYS A 110 -6.73 -14.47 -28.25
N GLN A 111 -7.01 -14.03 -29.48
CA GLN A 111 -6.36 -14.53 -30.69
C GLN A 111 -4.84 -14.28 -30.69
N CYS A 112 -4.37 -13.27 -29.95
CA CYS A 112 -2.95 -13.02 -29.76
C CYS A 112 -2.26 -13.95 -28.74
N GLY A 113 -3.02 -14.84 -28.10
CA GLY A 113 -2.53 -15.70 -27.01
C GLY A 113 -3.22 -15.43 -25.66
N PRO A 114 -3.00 -16.29 -24.65
CA PRO A 114 -3.61 -16.15 -23.33
C PRO A 114 -3.13 -14.89 -22.61
N ILE A 115 -4.04 -14.19 -21.92
CA ILE A 115 -3.74 -13.00 -21.12
C ILE A 115 -4.17 -13.22 -19.68
N GLN A 116 -3.31 -12.87 -18.72
CA GLN A 116 -3.59 -13.01 -17.30
C GLN A 116 -4.20 -11.73 -16.71
N LEU A 117 -5.45 -11.81 -16.25
CA LEU A 117 -6.10 -10.74 -15.49
C LEU A 117 -5.93 -10.97 -13.98
N SER A 118 -5.82 -9.88 -13.22
CA SER A 118 -5.87 -9.96 -11.75
C SER A 118 -7.28 -10.25 -11.27
N ILE A 119 -7.43 -10.80 -10.07
CA ILE A 119 -8.73 -11.01 -9.42
C ILE A 119 -9.65 -9.77 -9.45
N ARG A 120 -9.09 -8.56 -9.30
CA ARG A 120 -9.88 -7.32 -9.37
C ARG A 120 -10.47 -7.09 -10.76
N ARG A 121 -9.67 -7.29 -11.81
CA ARG A 121 -10.13 -7.16 -13.20
C ARG A 121 -11.12 -8.28 -13.54
N HIS A 122 -10.81 -9.51 -13.16
CA HIS A 122 -11.72 -10.65 -13.31
C HIS A 122 -13.09 -10.39 -12.67
N ASN A 123 -13.13 -9.95 -11.40
CA ASN A 123 -14.38 -9.65 -10.71
C ASN A 123 -15.19 -8.53 -11.38
N LYS A 124 -14.53 -7.53 -11.99
CA LYS A 124 -15.24 -6.49 -12.77
C LYS A 124 -15.89 -7.06 -14.02
N VAL A 125 -15.25 -8.03 -14.69
CA VAL A 125 -15.84 -8.75 -15.83
C VAL A 125 -17.04 -9.57 -15.38
N ILE A 126 -16.89 -10.37 -14.32
CA ILE A 126 -17.97 -11.23 -13.79
C ILE A 126 -19.20 -10.40 -13.37
N ARG A 127 -18.97 -9.24 -12.74
CA ARG A 127 -20.05 -8.30 -12.35
C ARG A 127 -20.59 -7.47 -13.52
N LYS A 128 -20.13 -7.71 -14.75
CA LYS A 128 -20.51 -6.96 -15.97
C LYS A 128 -20.27 -5.43 -15.87
N VAL A 129 -19.36 -5.00 -14.99
CA VAL A 129 -19.01 -3.59 -14.79
C VAL A 129 -18.02 -3.11 -15.84
N GLN A 130 -17.15 -4.00 -16.33
CA GLN A 130 -16.11 -3.66 -17.28
C GLN A 130 -15.82 -4.83 -18.22
N GLN A 131 -15.64 -4.52 -19.50
CA GLN A 131 -15.01 -5.42 -20.46
C GLN A 131 -13.58 -4.92 -20.74
N TYR A 132 -12.65 -5.86 -20.88
CA TYR A 132 -11.26 -5.57 -21.22
C TYR A 132 -10.99 -5.96 -22.66
N ARG A 133 -10.18 -5.17 -23.36
CA ARG A 133 -9.74 -5.42 -24.73
C ARG A 133 -8.24 -5.69 -24.78
N CYS A 134 -7.83 -6.52 -25.73
CA CYS A 134 -6.43 -6.77 -26.02
C CYS A 134 -5.78 -5.50 -26.55
N LEU A 135 -4.61 -5.13 -26.02
CA LEU A 135 -3.86 -3.96 -26.52
C LEU A 135 -3.25 -4.19 -27.91
N LYS A 136 -3.08 -5.45 -28.33
CA LYS A 136 -2.46 -5.79 -29.63
C LYS A 136 -3.48 -5.82 -30.77
N CYS A 137 -4.63 -6.43 -30.58
CA CYS A 137 -5.63 -6.62 -31.64
C CYS A 137 -6.97 -5.93 -31.38
N GLY A 138 -7.15 -5.24 -30.24
CA GLY A 138 -8.38 -4.53 -29.89
C GLY A 138 -9.61 -5.41 -29.58
N SER A 139 -9.50 -6.73 -29.75
CA SER A 139 -10.59 -7.66 -29.50
C SER A 139 -10.88 -7.80 -28.00
N GLN A 140 -12.14 -8.10 -27.68
CA GLN A 140 -12.55 -8.33 -26.30
C GLN A 140 -11.89 -9.58 -25.72
N LEU A 141 -11.40 -9.49 -24.48
CA LEU A 141 -10.89 -10.62 -23.74
C LEU A 141 -12.05 -11.46 -23.20
N ILE A 142 -12.01 -12.76 -23.48
CA ILE A 142 -13.03 -13.72 -23.02
C ILE A 142 -12.44 -14.57 -21.91
N ALA A 143 -13.18 -14.78 -20.81
CA ALA A 143 -12.70 -15.65 -19.75
C ALA A 143 -12.45 -17.06 -20.32
N ALA A 144 -11.29 -17.65 -19.97
CA ALA A 144 -10.91 -18.96 -20.48
C ALA A 144 -11.83 -20.07 -19.97
#